data_AF-A0A7H8GV71-F1
#
_entry.id   AF-A0A7H8GV71-F1
#
_cell.length_a   1.000
_cell.length_b   1.000
_cell.length_c   1.000
_cell.angle_alpha   90.00
_cell.angle_beta   90.00
_cell.angle_gamma   90.00
#
_symmetry.space_group_name_H-M   'P 1'
#
loop_
_entity.id
_entity.type
_entity.pdbx_description
1 polymer ?
#
loop_
_entity_poly.entity_id
_entity_poly.type
_entity_poly.pdbx_seq_one_letter_code
_entity_poly.pdbx_strand_id
1 'polypeptide(L)'
;MCVVLVAILVSGFVWWPRSPTDLDHAGRSTTAEWIKAWRAGEVVALVRHTERCDRSSNTCLGPADGITEVGSRAAQAVGQGFVRLGMQQAVVLSSPLTRTAQTAHYMFGHDASAEDWLATCGPTLRDDIVARKVAQQNLVLVTHSGCISDFEKQTGFPHAIAAEYGSTLLVRIDDRKQLTVLGIINTPFWQILDVTHKQ
;
A
#
# COMPACT_ATOMS: atom_id res chain seq x y z
N MET A 1 3.00 -39.87 21.81
CA MET A 1 2.43 -39.22 20.61
C MET A 1 1.84 -37.83 20.87
N CYS A 2 1.24 -37.56 22.04
CA CYS A 2 0.66 -36.23 22.36
C CYS A 2 1.68 -35.09 22.55
N VAL A 3 2.86 -35.36 23.11
CA VAL A 3 3.85 -34.29 23.42
C VAL A 3 4.48 -33.69 22.16
N VAL A 4 4.71 -34.50 21.12
CA VAL A 4 5.29 -34.04 19.84
C VAL A 4 4.31 -33.19 19.04
N LEU A 5 3.01 -33.51 19.07
CA LEU A 5 1.97 -32.73 18.41
C LEU A 5 1.76 -31.34 19.05
N VAL A 6 1.84 -31.25 20.38
CA VAL A 6 1.71 -29.96 21.08
C VAL A 6 2.91 -29.06 20.82
N ALA A 7 4.14 -29.61 20.78
CA ALA A 7 5.34 -28.82 20.50
C ALA A 7 5.36 -28.22 19.07
N ILE A 8 4.85 -28.96 18.08
CA ILE A 8 4.76 -28.50 16.68
C ILE A 8 3.69 -27.41 16.52
N LEU A 9 2.54 -27.53 17.19
CA LEU A 9 1.46 -26.53 17.14
C LEU A 9 1.85 -25.20 17.80
N VAL A 10 2.60 -25.25 18.92
CA VAL A 10 3.04 -24.05 19.64
C VAL A 10 4.16 -23.32 18.90
N SER A 11 5.04 -24.03 18.19
CA SER A 11 6.12 -23.40 17.40
C SER A 11 5.63 -22.78 16.09
N GLY A 12 4.61 -23.35 15.45
CA GLY A 12 3.98 -22.76 14.26
C GLY A 12 3.31 -21.40 14.50
N PHE A 13 2.79 -21.17 15.71
CA PHE A 13 2.17 -19.89 16.10
C PHE A 13 3.21 -18.80 16.42
N VAL A 14 4.44 -19.18 16.78
CA VAL A 14 5.53 -18.24 17.12
C VAL A 14 6.23 -17.71 15.85
N TRP A 15 6.12 -18.40 14.72
CA TRP A 15 6.77 -18.02 13.46
C TRP A 15 5.87 -17.27 12.49
N TRP A 16 4.60 -17.04 12.83
CA TRP A 16 3.74 -16.22 11.97
C TRP A 16 4.11 -14.73 12.10
N PRO A 17 4.48 -14.04 11.01
CA PRO A 17 4.86 -12.64 11.08
C PRO A 17 3.68 -11.79 11.55
N ARG A 18 3.95 -10.89 12.51
CA ARG A 18 2.89 -10.01 13.07
C ARG A 18 2.44 -8.94 12.08
N SER A 19 3.30 -8.55 11.16
CA SER A 19 3.10 -7.50 10.17
C SER A 19 3.65 -7.95 8.82
N PRO A 20 3.17 -7.36 7.71
CA PRO A 20 3.79 -7.54 6.40
C PRO A 20 5.29 -7.28 6.44
N THR A 21 6.03 -7.93 5.54
CA THR A 21 7.48 -7.74 5.42
C THR A 21 7.81 -6.26 5.23
N ASP A 22 8.80 -5.77 5.96
CA ASP A 22 9.34 -4.43 5.76
C ASP A 22 10.21 -4.42 4.49
N LEU A 23 9.69 -3.78 3.44
CA LEU A 23 10.37 -3.70 2.15
C LEU A 23 11.46 -2.62 2.13
N ASP A 24 11.49 -1.73 3.11
CA ASP A 24 12.51 -0.69 3.21
C ASP A 24 13.90 -1.29 3.45
N HIS A 25 13.93 -2.42 4.16
CA HIS A 25 15.14 -3.15 4.54
C HIS A 25 15.24 -4.52 3.85
N ALA A 26 14.40 -4.79 2.85
CA ALA A 26 14.41 -6.06 2.14
C ALA A 26 15.68 -6.23 1.29
N GLY A 27 16.11 -7.49 1.14
CA GLY A 27 17.26 -7.82 0.30
C GLY A 27 17.00 -7.56 -1.19
N ARG A 28 18.08 -7.38 -1.96
CA ARG A 28 18.02 -7.10 -3.42
C ARG A 28 17.13 -8.07 -4.21
N SER A 29 17.10 -9.36 -3.84
CA SER A 29 16.25 -10.35 -4.51
C SER A 29 14.77 -10.05 -4.31
N THR A 30 14.34 -9.80 -3.08
CA THR A 30 12.95 -9.43 -2.75
C THR A 30 12.56 -8.13 -3.43
N THR A 31 13.47 -7.14 -3.46
CA THR A 31 13.24 -5.89 -4.18
C THR A 31 13.06 -6.09 -5.68
N ALA A 32 13.92 -6.91 -6.30
CA ALA A 32 13.81 -7.26 -7.71
C ALA A 32 12.51 -8.03 -8.03
N GLU A 33 12.05 -8.89 -7.13
CA GLU A 33 10.83 -9.68 -7.31
C GLU A 33 9.57 -8.81 -7.34
N TRP A 34 9.40 -7.88 -6.40
CA TRP A 34 8.22 -7.03 -6.43
C TRP A 34 8.29 -5.99 -7.55
N ILE A 35 9.48 -5.50 -7.93
CA ILE A 35 9.65 -4.66 -9.13
C ILE A 35 9.27 -5.44 -10.39
N LYS A 36 9.64 -6.71 -10.48
CA LYS A 36 9.23 -7.60 -11.59
C LYS A 36 7.71 -7.77 -11.62
N ALA A 37 7.07 -7.97 -10.48
CA ALA A 37 5.61 -8.04 -10.38
C ALA A 37 4.94 -6.72 -10.83
N TRP A 38 5.51 -5.57 -10.46
CA TRP A 38 5.03 -4.27 -10.94
C TRP A 38 5.12 -4.17 -12.47
N ARG A 39 6.28 -4.52 -13.06
CA ARG A 39 6.46 -4.54 -14.52
C ARG A 39 5.53 -5.52 -15.23
N ALA A 40 5.10 -6.59 -14.56
CA ALA A 40 4.11 -7.53 -15.08
C ALA A 40 2.66 -7.02 -14.95
N GLY A 41 2.43 -5.90 -14.24
CA GLY A 41 1.09 -5.35 -14.04
C GLY A 41 0.30 -6.16 -13.01
N GLU A 42 0.97 -6.80 -12.06
CA GLU A 42 0.37 -7.72 -11.08
C GLU A 42 0.20 -7.08 -9.69
N VAL A 43 0.54 -5.80 -9.52
CA VAL A 43 0.61 -5.18 -8.20
C VAL A 43 -0.64 -4.35 -7.90
N VAL A 44 -1.17 -4.51 -6.68
CA VAL A 44 -2.02 -3.54 -6.01
C VAL A 44 -1.19 -2.84 -4.93
N ALA A 45 -1.20 -1.51 -4.94
CA ALA A 45 -0.52 -0.68 -3.95
C ALA A 45 -1.55 0.11 -3.14
N LEU A 46 -1.75 -0.24 -1.87
CA LEU A 46 -2.61 0.52 -0.97
C LEU A 46 -1.77 1.59 -0.27
N VAL A 47 -1.98 2.85 -0.64
CA VAL A 47 -1.25 4.01 -0.13
C VAL A 47 -2.10 4.67 0.94
N ARG A 48 -1.58 4.80 2.17
CA ARG A 48 -2.25 5.65 3.16
C ARG A 48 -2.08 7.12 2.74
N HIS A 49 -3.14 7.90 2.85
CA HIS A 49 -3.04 9.35 2.71
C HIS A 49 -1.90 9.93 3.57
N THR A 50 -1.35 11.07 3.15
CA THR A 50 -0.26 11.76 3.86
C THR A 50 -0.78 12.58 5.05
N GLU A 51 0.12 13.24 5.77
CA GLU A 51 -0.24 13.97 6.99
C GLU A 51 -1.44 14.91 6.78
N ARG A 52 -2.44 14.76 7.66
CA ARG A 52 -3.70 15.51 7.64
C ARG A 52 -3.69 16.70 8.59
N CYS A 53 -4.48 17.71 8.23
CA CYS A 53 -4.58 19.00 8.90
C CYS A 53 -5.21 18.95 10.31
N ASP A 54 -6.34 18.27 10.46
CA ASP A 54 -7.10 18.11 11.71
C ASP A 54 -6.35 17.44 12.87
N ARG A 55 -5.12 16.95 12.64
CA ARG A 55 -4.27 16.27 13.62
C ARG A 55 -2.83 16.80 13.63
N SER A 56 -2.59 17.98 13.07
CA SER A 56 -1.27 18.59 12.95
C SER A 56 -1.31 20.08 13.24
N SER A 57 -0.17 20.63 13.66
CA SER A 57 0.06 22.07 13.76
C SER A 57 0.75 22.64 12.52
N ASN A 58 1.08 21.79 11.53
CA ASN A 58 1.70 22.23 10.28
C ASN A 58 0.71 23.02 9.41
N THR A 59 1.25 23.88 8.54
CA THR A 59 0.44 24.67 7.61
C THR A 59 -0.42 23.78 6.71
N CYS A 60 -1.68 24.14 6.58
CA CYS A 60 -2.65 23.47 5.73
C CYS A 60 -2.68 24.06 4.32
N LEU A 61 -2.85 23.19 3.31
CA LEU A 61 -2.99 23.62 1.91
C LEU A 61 -4.40 24.12 1.55
N GLY A 62 -5.37 23.91 2.44
CA GLY A 62 -6.74 24.32 2.22
C GLY A 62 -7.63 23.91 3.39
N PRO A 63 -8.64 23.06 3.16
CA PRO A 63 -9.64 22.74 4.17
C PRO A 63 -9.05 21.92 5.33
N ALA A 64 -9.69 22.00 6.49
CA ALA A 64 -9.22 21.37 7.72
C ALA A 64 -9.19 19.82 7.65
N ASP A 65 -9.98 19.20 6.78
CA ASP A 65 -10.02 17.76 6.54
C ASP A 65 -9.07 17.30 5.42
N GLY A 66 -8.26 18.22 4.87
CA GLY A 66 -7.23 17.98 3.86
C GLY A 66 -5.86 17.60 4.43
N ILE A 67 -4.82 17.77 3.60
CA ILE A 67 -3.42 17.51 3.96
C ILE A 67 -2.63 18.79 4.24
N THR A 68 -1.57 18.63 5.02
CA THR A 68 -0.60 19.69 5.32
C THR A 68 0.34 19.93 4.14
N GLU A 69 1.06 21.06 4.13
CA GLU A 69 2.11 21.33 3.15
C GLU A 69 3.22 20.27 3.18
N VAL A 70 3.67 19.86 4.38
CA VAL A 70 4.67 18.77 4.50
C VAL A 70 4.08 17.44 4.00
N GLY A 71 2.78 17.21 4.22
CA GLY A 71 2.04 16.06 3.67
C GLY A 71 2.06 16.04 2.14
N SER A 72 1.90 17.19 1.49
CA SER A 72 1.98 17.27 0.03
C SER A 72 3.37 16.96 -0.52
N ARG A 73 4.44 17.40 0.16
CA ARG A 73 5.82 17.06 -0.21
C ARG A 73 6.09 15.57 -0.04
N ALA A 74 5.56 14.95 1.02
CA ALA A 74 5.60 13.51 1.19
C ALA A 74 4.84 12.79 0.07
N ALA A 75 3.66 13.26 -0.32
CA ALA A 75 2.86 12.70 -1.41
C ALA A 75 3.62 12.77 -2.74
N GLN A 76 4.27 13.89 -3.03
CA GLN A 76 5.15 14.05 -4.19
C GLN A 76 6.30 13.04 -4.18
N ALA A 77 6.95 12.82 -3.03
CA ALA A 77 8.04 11.85 -2.93
C ALA A 77 7.59 10.41 -3.21
N VAL A 78 6.42 10.01 -2.68
CA VAL A 78 5.79 8.72 -2.96
C VAL A 78 5.46 8.62 -4.46
N GLY A 79 4.81 9.64 -5.01
CA GLY A 79 4.45 9.71 -6.43
C GLY A 79 5.64 9.61 -7.38
N GLN A 80 6.74 10.29 -7.08
CA GLN A 80 7.99 10.17 -7.83
C GLN A 80 8.55 8.74 -7.80
N GLY A 81 8.38 8.02 -6.69
CA GLY A 81 8.71 6.60 -6.58
C GLY A 81 7.92 5.73 -7.57
N PHE A 82 6.60 5.92 -7.62
CA PHE A 82 5.74 5.26 -8.61
C PHE A 82 6.08 5.65 -10.05
N VAL A 83 6.38 6.92 -10.32
CA VAL A 83 6.80 7.38 -11.66
C VAL A 83 8.11 6.69 -12.07
N ARG A 84 9.08 6.52 -11.16
CA ARG A 84 10.31 5.75 -11.44
C ARG A 84 10.01 4.28 -11.77
N LEU A 85 9.04 3.66 -11.10
CA LEU A 85 8.62 2.29 -11.41
C LEU A 85 7.95 2.14 -12.79
N GLY A 86 7.41 3.23 -13.34
CA GLY A 86 6.69 3.26 -14.61
C GLY A 86 5.18 3.10 -14.43
N MET A 87 4.42 4.12 -14.84
CA MET A 87 2.97 4.23 -14.62
C MET A 87 2.13 3.90 -15.87
N GLN A 88 2.75 3.47 -16.98
CA GLN A 88 2.08 3.28 -18.28
C GLN A 88 0.93 2.26 -18.22
N GLN A 89 1.02 1.31 -17.30
CA GLN A 89 0.05 0.23 -17.08
C GLN A 89 -0.55 0.28 -15.68
N ALA A 90 -0.71 1.47 -15.10
CA ALA A 90 -1.26 1.64 -13.76
C ALA A 90 -2.52 2.51 -13.78
N VAL A 91 -3.51 2.14 -12.97
CA VAL A 91 -4.68 2.96 -12.67
C VAL A 91 -4.58 3.44 -11.24
N VAL A 92 -4.93 4.71 -11.01
CA VAL A 92 -4.96 5.33 -9.69
C VAL A 92 -6.40 5.61 -9.30
N LEU A 93 -6.80 5.10 -8.14
CA LEU A 93 -8.08 5.38 -7.49
C LEU A 93 -7.83 5.98 -6.11
N SER A 94 -8.75 6.80 -5.64
CA SER A 94 -8.71 7.34 -4.27
C SER A 94 -10.06 7.21 -3.59
N SER A 95 -10.07 7.17 -2.26
CA SER A 95 -11.30 7.48 -1.54
C SER A 95 -11.77 8.91 -1.87
N PRO A 96 -13.08 9.23 -1.81
CA PRO A 96 -13.60 10.56 -2.10
C PRO A 96 -13.24 11.62 -1.04
N LEU A 97 -12.67 11.23 0.10
CA LEU A 97 -12.34 12.17 1.17
C LEU A 97 -11.19 13.10 0.76
N THR A 98 -11.29 14.37 1.18
CA THR A 98 -10.38 15.46 0.77
C THR A 98 -8.90 15.09 0.89
N ARG A 99 -8.50 14.52 2.03
CA ARG A 99 -7.11 14.09 2.26
C ARG A 99 -6.59 13.03 1.30
N THR A 100 -7.42 12.05 0.88
CA THR A 100 -6.98 11.03 -0.09
C THR A 100 -6.96 11.58 -1.50
N ALA A 101 -7.95 12.41 -1.86
CA ALA A 101 -7.98 13.09 -3.15
C ALA A 101 -6.75 14.00 -3.32
N GLN A 102 -6.44 14.83 -2.30
CA GLN A 102 -5.25 15.67 -2.32
C GLN A 102 -3.95 14.85 -2.34
N THR A 103 -3.83 13.79 -1.53
CA THR A 103 -2.64 12.93 -1.61
C THR A 103 -2.46 12.36 -3.02
N ALA A 104 -3.50 11.83 -3.65
CA ALA A 104 -3.43 11.32 -5.02
C ALA A 104 -3.04 12.41 -6.02
N HIS A 105 -3.63 13.60 -5.91
CA HIS A 105 -3.29 14.75 -6.73
C HIS A 105 -1.81 15.10 -6.63
N TYR A 106 -1.27 15.23 -5.42
CA TYR A 106 0.15 15.57 -5.22
C TYR A 106 1.12 14.45 -5.59
N MET A 107 0.67 13.18 -5.58
CA MET A 107 1.47 12.08 -6.10
C MET A 107 1.65 12.15 -7.62
N PHE A 108 0.59 12.46 -8.37
CA PHE A 108 0.56 12.24 -9.82
C PHE A 108 0.34 13.50 -10.67
N GLY A 109 0.11 14.66 -10.05
CA GLY A 109 -0.12 15.94 -10.72
C GLY A 109 -1.52 16.09 -11.33
N HIS A 110 -2.43 15.15 -11.07
CA HIS A 110 -3.82 15.19 -11.50
C HIS A 110 -4.70 14.40 -10.52
N ASP A 111 -6.00 14.68 -10.54
CA ASP A 111 -6.95 13.98 -9.68
C ASP A 111 -7.09 12.51 -10.09
N ALA A 112 -7.24 11.63 -9.10
CA ALA A 112 -7.57 10.23 -9.29
C ALA A 112 -9.09 10.03 -9.35
N SER A 113 -9.55 8.92 -9.94
CA SER A 113 -10.97 8.57 -9.87
C SER A 113 -11.35 8.28 -8.42
N ALA A 114 -12.40 8.94 -7.94
CA ALA A 114 -12.89 8.81 -6.58
C ALA A 114 -13.87 7.64 -6.46
N GLU A 115 -13.66 6.78 -5.46
CA GLU A 115 -14.41 5.55 -5.28
C GLU A 115 -14.81 5.36 -3.81
N ASP A 116 -16.10 5.29 -3.52
CA ASP A 116 -16.64 5.24 -2.15
C ASP A 116 -16.17 4.03 -1.35
N TRP A 117 -15.95 2.89 -2.00
CA TRP A 117 -15.51 1.65 -1.35
C TRP A 117 -14.10 1.77 -0.74
N LEU A 118 -13.29 2.74 -1.19
CA LEU A 118 -12.00 3.07 -0.58
C LEU A 118 -12.10 3.94 0.68
N ALA A 119 -13.30 4.45 0.99
CA ALA A 119 -13.59 5.14 2.25
C ALA A 119 -14.35 4.26 3.23
N THR A 120 -15.36 3.51 2.75
CA THR A 120 -16.15 2.62 3.61
C THR A 120 -15.39 1.37 4.02
N CYS A 121 -14.59 0.82 3.09
CA CYS A 121 -13.85 -0.43 3.24
C CYS A 121 -14.65 -1.52 3.99
N GLY A 122 -14.04 -2.22 4.96
CA GLY A 122 -14.70 -3.24 5.76
C GLY A 122 -14.33 -4.68 5.38
N PRO A 123 -15.14 -5.68 5.80
CA PRO A 123 -14.76 -7.09 5.82
C PRO A 123 -14.62 -7.74 4.44
N THR A 124 -15.09 -7.08 3.37
CA THR A 124 -15.01 -7.55 1.98
C THR A 124 -13.88 -6.91 1.19
N LEU A 125 -13.14 -5.95 1.78
CA LEU A 125 -12.16 -5.13 1.06
C LEU A 125 -11.15 -5.97 0.27
N ARG A 126 -10.66 -7.08 0.83
CA ARG A 126 -9.77 -8.01 0.13
C ARG A 126 -10.40 -8.53 -1.15
N ASP A 127 -11.61 -9.07 -1.06
CA ASP A 127 -12.30 -9.70 -2.18
C ASP A 127 -12.73 -8.64 -3.22
N ASP A 128 -13.11 -7.45 -2.77
CA ASP A 128 -13.41 -6.30 -3.63
C ASP A 128 -12.17 -5.88 -4.46
N ILE A 129 -10.99 -5.82 -3.83
CA ILE A 129 -9.72 -5.54 -4.52
C ILE A 129 -9.40 -6.63 -5.53
N VAL A 130 -9.53 -7.91 -5.16
CA VAL A 130 -9.28 -9.05 -6.06
C VAL A 130 -10.24 -9.01 -7.26
N ALA A 131 -11.51 -8.73 -7.04
CA ALA A 131 -12.51 -8.64 -8.10
C ALA A 131 -12.19 -7.50 -9.08
N ARG A 132 -11.78 -6.33 -8.57
CA ARG A 132 -11.49 -5.12 -9.36
C ARG A 132 -10.13 -5.14 -10.05
N LYS A 133 -9.19 -5.98 -9.60
CA LYS A 133 -7.85 -6.06 -10.20
C LYS A 133 -7.91 -6.54 -11.66
N VAL A 134 -7.57 -5.68 -12.61
CA VAL A 134 -7.46 -6.03 -14.03
C VAL A 134 -6.10 -6.71 -14.30
N ALA A 135 -6.09 -7.77 -15.11
CA ALA A 135 -4.86 -8.46 -15.49
C ALA A 135 -3.90 -7.51 -16.22
N GLN A 136 -2.59 -7.65 -15.96
CA GLN A 136 -1.52 -6.83 -16.57
C GLN A 136 -1.65 -5.31 -16.35
N GLN A 137 -2.47 -4.89 -15.39
CA GLN A 137 -2.65 -3.50 -14.99
C GLN A 137 -2.45 -3.36 -13.47
N ASN A 138 -1.47 -2.56 -13.07
CA ASN A 138 -1.27 -2.22 -11.67
C ASN A 138 -2.42 -1.33 -11.17
N LEU A 139 -2.70 -1.42 -9.88
CA LEU A 139 -3.76 -0.64 -9.23
C LEU A 139 -3.20 0.09 -8.02
N VAL A 140 -3.20 1.41 -8.04
CA VAL A 140 -2.80 2.24 -6.90
C VAL A 140 -4.06 2.77 -6.22
N LEU A 141 -4.20 2.48 -4.93
CA LEU A 141 -5.38 2.79 -4.12
C LEU A 141 -4.99 3.74 -2.99
N VAL A 142 -5.34 5.01 -3.11
CA VAL A 142 -5.09 6.01 -2.04
C VAL A 142 -6.24 5.98 -1.04
N THR A 143 -5.97 5.50 0.18
CA THR A 143 -6.97 5.18 1.21
C THR A 143 -6.48 5.55 2.62
N HIS A 144 -7.05 4.93 3.65
CA HIS A 144 -6.87 5.22 5.07
C HIS A 144 -6.18 4.07 5.79
N SER A 145 -5.53 4.36 6.92
CA SER A 145 -4.91 3.33 7.75
C SER A 145 -5.90 2.25 8.20
N GLY A 146 -7.14 2.63 8.53
CA GLY A 146 -8.19 1.67 8.92
C GLY A 146 -8.52 0.66 7.83
N CYS A 147 -8.63 1.11 6.58
CA CYS A 147 -8.88 0.23 5.44
C CYS A 147 -7.69 -0.70 5.17
N ILE A 148 -6.46 -0.20 5.28
CA ILE A 148 -5.26 -1.04 5.17
C ILE A 148 -5.25 -2.09 6.29
N SER A 149 -5.57 -1.71 7.53
CA SER A 149 -5.65 -2.66 8.65
C SER A 149 -6.75 -3.70 8.48
N ASP A 150 -7.89 -3.36 7.88
CA ASP A 150 -8.94 -4.33 7.58
C ASP A 150 -8.52 -5.31 6.49
N PHE A 151 -7.82 -4.83 5.46
CA PHE A 151 -7.20 -5.69 4.45
C PHE A 151 -6.15 -6.63 5.06
N GLU A 152 -5.24 -6.09 5.88
CA GLU A 152 -4.19 -6.86 6.56
C GLU A 152 -4.77 -8.00 7.41
N LYS A 153 -5.82 -7.74 8.19
CA LYS A 153 -6.56 -8.77 8.94
C LYS A 153 -7.09 -9.88 8.03
N GLN A 154 -7.67 -9.51 6.89
CA GLN A 154 -8.23 -10.45 5.90
C GLN A 154 -7.16 -11.26 5.15
N THR A 155 -5.90 -10.82 5.21
CA THR A 155 -4.75 -11.47 4.56
C THR A 155 -3.75 -12.09 5.54
N GLY A 156 -4.16 -12.32 6.79
CA GLY A 156 -3.34 -13.06 7.76
C GLY A 156 -2.46 -12.22 8.68
N PHE A 157 -2.67 -10.91 8.76
CA PHE A 157 -1.94 -10.00 9.67
C PHE A 157 -2.89 -9.27 10.63
N PRO A 158 -3.62 -10.00 11.51
CA PRO A 158 -4.66 -9.40 12.35
C PRO A 158 -4.15 -8.42 13.42
N HIS A 159 -2.84 -8.42 13.66
CA HIS A 159 -2.16 -7.58 14.65
C HIS A 159 -1.06 -6.71 14.03
N ALA A 160 -1.16 -6.44 12.71
CA ALA A 160 -0.24 -5.52 12.05
C ALA A 160 -0.28 -4.14 12.73
N ILE A 161 0.88 -3.50 12.78
CA ILE A 161 0.97 -2.10 13.19
C ILE A 161 0.30 -1.27 12.11
N ALA A 162 -0.55 -0.32 12.51
CA ALA A 162 -1.26 0.53 11.57
C ALA A 162 -0.28 1.27 10.65
N ALA A 163 -0.54 1.21 9.34
CA ALA A 163 0.25 1.87 8.30
C ALA A 163 0.53 3.36 8.62
N GLU A 164 1.77 3.81 8.48
CA GLU A 164 2.20 5.20 8.68
C GLU A 164 1.75 6.15 7.55
N TYR A 165 1.76 7.46 7.78
CA TYR A 165 1.35 8.43 6.75
C TYR A 165 2.24 8.29 5.50
N GLY A 166 1.61 8.17 4.33
CA GLY A 166 2.31 7.97 3.05
C GLY A 166 2.92 6.58 2.84
N SER A 167 2.80 5.65 3.80
CA SER A 167 3.26 4.28 3.59
C SER A 167 2.38 3.55 2.58
N THR A 168 2.96 2.52 1.95
CA THR A 168 2.34 1.76 0.87
C THR A 168 2.42 0.27 1.14
N LEU A 169 1.28 -0.39 1.28
CA LEU A 169 1.21 -1.85 1.31
C LEU A 169 1.18 -2.37 -0.14
N LEU A 170 2.16 -3.20 -0.49
CA LEU A 170 2.23 -3.86 -1.79
C LEU A 170 1.66 -5.27 -1.71
N VAL A 171 0.82 -5.59 -2.69
CA VAL A 171 0.15 -6.87 -2.84
C VAL A 171 0.29 -7.33 -4.28
N ARG A 172 0.66 -8.59 -4.49
CA ARG A 172 0.63 -9.22 -5.80
C ARG A 172 -0.70 -9.95 -5.98
N ILE A 173 -1.34 -9.72 -7.12
CA ILE A 173 -2.51 -10.47 -7.57
C ILE A 173 -2.24 -10.88 -9.02
N ASP A 174 -1.99 -12.18 -9.21
CA ASP A 174 -1.68 -12.75 -10.52
C ASP A 174 -2.91 -12.91 -11.43
N ASP A 175 -2.69 -13.44 -12.63
CA ASP A 175 -3.75 -13.72 -13.62
C ASP A 175 -4.78 -14.74 -13.14
N ARG A 176 -4.43 -15.59 -12.18
CA ARG A 176 -5.31 -16.56 -11.50
C ARG A 176 -6.00 -15.98 -10.27
N LYS A 177 -5.90 -14.67 -10.05
CA LYS A 177 -6.45 -13.96 -8.89
C LYS A 177 -5.89 -14.46 -7.55
N GLN A 178 -4.71 -15.09 -7.56
CA GLN A 178 -4.02 -15.48 -6.32
C GLN A 178 -3.38 -14.26 -5.70
N LEU A 179 -3.71 -14.03 -4.43
CA LEU A 179 -3.28 -12.87 -3.67
C LEU A 179 -2.11 -13.24 -2.75
N THR A 180 -1.02 -12.48 -2.85
CA THR A 180 0.13 -12.56 -1.96
C THR A 180 0.50 -11.16 -1.46
N VAL A 181 0.52 -10.96 -0.14
CA VAL A 181 1.04 -9.72 0.44
C VAL A 181 2.56 -9.71 0.30
N LEU A 182 3.09 -8.70 -0.39
CA LEU A 182 4.53 -8.57 -0.65
C LEU A 182 5.24 -7.90 0.52
N GLY A 183 4.61 -6.89 1.11
CA GLY A 183 5.17 -6.14 2.22
C GLY A 183 4.75 -4.67 2.21
N ILE A 184 5.31 -3.89 3.11
CA ILE A 184 5.01 -2.46 3.28
C ILE A 184 6.27 -1.63 3.02
N ILE A 185 6.09 -0.48 2.37
CA ILE A 185 7.13 0.53 2.11
C ILE A 185 6.77 1.80 2.86
N ASN A 186 7.71 2.43 3.55
CA ASN A 186 7.52 3.76 4.13
C ASN A 186 8.05 4.87 3.22
N THR A 187 7.57 6.10 3.46
CA THR A 187 7.85 7.27 2.62
C THR A 187 9.34 7.46 2.26
N PRO A 188 10.32 7.33 3.19
CA PRO A 188 11.73 7.57 2.86
C PRO A 188 12.30 6.60 1.82
N PHE A 189 11.87 5.35 1.82
CA PHE A 189 12.43 4.33 0.93
C PHE A 189 12.18 4.64 -0.55
N TRP A 190 11.06 5.29 -0.87
CA TRP A 190 10.76 5.70 -2.25
C TRP A 190 11.89 6.51 -2.86
N GLN A 191 12.54 7.40 -2.09
CA GLN A 191 13.60 8.28 -2.58
C GLN A 191 14.90 7.56 -2.94
N ILE A 192 15.17 6.42 -2.30
CA ILE A 192 16.39 5.62 -2.50
C ILE A 192 16.16 4.37 -3.34
N LEU A 193 14.91 4.10 -3.72
CA LEU A 193 14.53 2.98 -4.57
C LEU A 193 15.24 3.06 -5.93
N ASP A 194 16.12 2.09 -6.19
CA ASP A 194 16.75 1.88 -7.48
C ASP A 194 15.95 0.89 -8.33
N VAL A 195 15.41 1.37 -9.45
CA VAL A 195 14.62 0.59 -10.41
C VAL A 195 15.44 0.14 -11.62
N THR A 196 16.72 0.52 -11.71
CA THR A 196 17.57 0.35 -12.91
C THR A 196 18.17 -1.04 -13.07
N HIS A 197 17.77 -2.02 -12.25
CA HIS A 197 18.16 -3.41 -12.45
C HIS A 197 17.60 -3.95 -13.79
N LYS A 198 18.43 -3.85 -14.83
CA LYS A 198 18.45 -4.77 -15.97
C LYS A 198 18.89 -6.12 -15.40
N GLN A 199 18.06 -7.14 -15.64
CA GLN A 199 18.50 -8.53 -15.54
C GLN A 199 19.61 -8.78 -16.55
#